data_AF-A0A5E4KPQ3-F1
#
_entry.id   AF-A0A5E4KPQ3-F1
#
_cell.length_a   1.000
_cell.length_b   1.000
_cell.length_c   1.000
_cell.angle_alpha   90.00
_cell.angle_beta   90.00
_cell.angle_gamma   90.00
#
_symmetry.space_group_name_H-M   'P 1'
#
loop_
_entity.id
_entity.type
_entity.pdbx_description
1 polymer ?
#
loop_
_entity_poly.entity_id
_entity_poly.type
_entity_poly.pdbx_seq_one_letter_code
_entity_poly.pdbx_strand_id
1 'polypeptide(L)'
;MVRLAEELGIDTTAKGVEEEFSIVVTGGVSPCKTGGYTMEGRVAGIMPEEARNVANMLGESVYSEDLGVLLIRSDASSVKIFSSGHISVNAPGKDEALSLFENTAKQLIRVKKCTKCGVCLKVCPAGAITLEPHLLIGEECARCGKCMEGCVVVKYFDRILTRFRIEVED
;
A
#
# COMPACT_ATOMS: atom_id res chain seq x y z
N MET A 1 -9.32 8.43 27.60
CA MET A 1 -9.04 6.99 27.40
C MET A 1 -7.57 6.66 27.58
N VAL A 2 -6.63 7.42 27.00
CA VAL A 2 -5.17 7.21 27.18
C VAL A 2 -4.74 7.21 28.65
N ARG A 3 -5.20 8.19 29.43
CA ARG A 3 -4.87 8.34 30.86
C ARG A 3 -5.24 7.14 31.75
N LEU A 4 -6.39 6.51 31.46
CA LEU A 4 -6.83 5.30 32.17
C LEU A 4 -5.99 4.08 31.75
N ALA A 5 -5.59 4.02 30.48
CA ALA A 5 -4.72 2.95 30.00
C ALA A 5 -3.31 3.04 30.62
N GLU A 6 -2.77 4.25 30.80
CA GLU A 6 -1.51 4.49 31.52
C GLU A 6 -1.60 4.05 32.99
N GLU A 7 -2.67 4.42 33.69
CA GLU A 7 -2.92 4.02 35.09
C GLU A 7 -3.05 2.50 35.25
N LEU A 8 -3.62 1.82 34.25
CA LEU A 8 -3.78 0.36 34.24
C LEU A 8 -2.58 -0.39 33.66
N GLY A 9 -1.50 0.31 33.25
CA GLY A 9 -0.33 -0.30 32.63
C GLY A 9 -0.63 -0.99 31.28
N ILE A 10 -1.70 -0.57 30.60
CA ILE A 10 -2.11 -1.10 29.31
C ILE A 10 -1.33 -0.37 28.22
N ASP A 11 -0.46 -1.11 27.53
CA ASP A 11 0.23 -0.62 26.34
C ASP A 11 -0.80 -0.37 25.21
N THR A 12 -1.01 0.91 24.89
CA THR A 12 -1.94 1.35 23.85
C THR A 12 -1.31 1.43 22.47
N THR A 13 -0.01 1.18 22.37
CA THR A 13 0.69 1.16 21.09
C THR A 13 0.22 -0.05 20.30
N ALA A 14 -0.29 0.16 19.08
CA ALA A 14 -0.70 -0.91 18.20
C ALA A 14 0.52 -1.79 17.86
N LYS A 15 0.67 -2.92 18.56
CA LYS A 15 1.67 -3.94 18.23
C LYS A 15 1.12 -4.77 17.08
N GLY A 16 1.81 -4.75 15.95
CA GLY A 16 1.49 -5.63 14.83
C GLY A 16 1.51 -7.08 15.28
N VAL A 17 0.42 -7.81 15.07
CA VAL A 17 0.45 -9.27 15.14
C VAL A 17 1.42 -9.74 14.06
N GLU A 18 2.32 -10.68 14.37
CA GLU A 18 3.14 -11.36 13.35
C GLU A 18 2.23 -12.21 12.47
N GLU A 19 1.49 -11.55 11.60
CA GLU A 19 0.59 -12.15 10.63
C GLU A 19 1.28 -12.20 9.27
N GLU A 20 1.08 -13.29 8.54
CA GLU A 20 1.60 -13.40 7.18
C GLU A 20 0.93 -12.35 6.28
N PHE A 21 1.75 -11.60 5.53
CA PHE A 21 1.22 -10.61 4.60
C PHE A 21 0.28 -11.26 3.59
N SER A 22 -0.93 -10.72 3.49
CA SER A 22 -1.89 -11.10 2.46
C SER A 22 -2.71 -9.91 2.02
N ILE A 23 -3.23 -9.96 0.79
CA ILE A 23 -4.16 -8.98 0.27
C ILE A 23 -5.23 -9.69 -0.55
N VAL A 24 -6.49 -9.42 -0.23
CA VAL A 24 -7.67 -10.08 -0.81
C VAL A 24 -8.64 -8.99 -1.25
N VAL A 25 -9.08 -9.06 -2.52
CA VAL A 25 -10.14 -8.20 -3.03
C VAL A 25 -11.47 -8.67 -2.44
N THR A 26 -12.25 -7.75 -1.88
CA THR A 26 -13.57 -8.05 -1.29
C THR A 26 -14.74 -7.56 -2.14
N GLY A 27 -14.48 -6.67 -3.11
CA GLY A 27 -15.50 -6.23 -4.05
C GLY A 27 -15.06 -5.04 -4.90
N GLY A 28 -15.82 -4.78 -5.95
CA GLY A 28 -15.69 -3.59 -6.79
C GLY A 28 -17.07 -2.99 -7.04
N VAL A 29 -17.24 -1.70 -6.75
CA VAL A 29 -18.52 -1.00 -6.89
C VAL A 29 -18.33 0.25 -7.73
N SER A 30 -19.27 0.53 -8.63
CA SER A 30 -19.36 1.83 -9.29
C SER A 30 -20.24 2.75 -8.43
N PRO A 31 -19.69 3.76 -7.72
CA PRO A 31 -20.47 4.54 -6.75
C PRO A 31 -21.37 5.59 -7.41
N CYS A 32 -21.13 5.94 -8.68
CA CYS A 32 -21.85 7.01 -9.36
C CYS A 32 -22.10 6.70 -10.84
N LYS A 33 -23.15 7.30 -11.42
CA LYS A 33 -23.41 7.23 -12.87
C LYS A 33 -22.43 8.08 -13.70
N THR A 34 -21.60 8.91 -13.06
CA THR A 34 -20.74 9.92 -13.70
C THR A 34 -19.27 9.49 -13.80
N GLY A 35 -18.95 8.20 -13.57
CA GLY A 35 -17.62 7.65 -13.85
C GLY A 35 -16.69 7.64 -12.64
N GLY A 36 -16.93 6.72 -11.72
CA GLY A 36 -15.98 6.34 -10.69
C GLY A 36 -16.14 4.86 -10.38
N TYR A 37 -15.05 4.18 -10.09
CA TYR A 37 -15.03 2.80 -9.66
C TYR A 37 -14.20 2.68 -8.38
N THR A 38 -14.74 1.97 -7.40
CA THR A 38 -14.08 1.73 -6.13
C THR A 38 -13.85 0.25 -5.97
N MET A 39 -12.59 -0.14 -5.82
CA MET A 39 -12.18 -1.48 -5.41
C MET A 39 -11.91 -1.49 -3.91
N GLU A 40 -12.40 -2.52 -3.25
CA GLU A 40 -12.20 -2.74 -1.82
C GLU A 40 -11.51 -4.08 -1.58
N GLY A 41 -10.79 -4.15 -0.47
CA GLY A 41 -10.11 -5.37 -0.06
C GLY A 41 -9.71 -5.36 1.41
N ARG A 42 -9.09 -6.46 1.82
CA ARG A 42 -8.40 -6.57 3.10
C ARG A 42 -6.94 -6.87 2.90
N VAL A 43 -6.10 -6.19 3.67
CA VAL A 43 -4.66 -6.36 3.77
C VAL A 43 -4.33 -6.79 5.20
N ALA A 44 -3.51 -7.82 5.32
CA ALA A 44 -3.03 -8.34 6.59
C ALA A 44 -1.50 -8.27 6.64
N GLY A 45 -0.93 -8.31 7.85
CA GLY A 45 0.52 -8.33 8.05
C GLY A 45 1.26 -7.07 7.59
N ILE A 46 0.58 -5.92 7.42
CA ILE A 46 1.19 -4.61 7.16
C ILE A 46 0.49 -3.49 7.92
N MET A 47 1.29 -2.63 8.54
CA MET A 47 0.80 -1.43 9.21
C MET A 47 0.82 -0.22 8.24
N PRO A 48 -0.11 0.74 8.37
CA PRO A 48 -0.12 1.95 7.54
C PRO A 48 1.21 2.72 7.54
N GLU A 49 1.94 2.73 8.64
CA GLU A 49 3.25 3.38 8.77
C GLU A 49 4.28 2.73 7.84
N GLU A 50 4.25 1.40 7.69
CA GLU A 50 5.12 0.69 6.76
C GLU A 50 4.68 0.91 5.30
N ALA A 51 3.37 0.93 5.05
CA ALA A 51 2.82 1.24 3.73
C ALA A 51 3.22 2.66 3.27
N ARG A 52 3.31 3.62 4.21
CA ARG A 52 3.75 5.00 3.94
C ARG A 52 5.13 5.05 3.28
N ASN A 53 6.03 4.11 3.64
CA ASN A 53 7.39 4.09 3.10
C ASN A 53 7.46 3.92 1.58
N VAL A 54 6.40 3.43 0.93
CA VAL A 54 6.32 3.27 -0.53
C VAL A 54 5.22 4.12 -1.16
N ALA A 55 4.52 4.94 -0.37
CA ALA A 55 3.35 5.69 -0.82
C ALA A 55 3.66 6.68 -1.96
N ASN A 56 4.87 7.24 -1.99
CA ASN A 56 5.32 8.16 -3.04
C ASN A 56 5.40 7.52 -4.44
N MET A 57 5.38 6.17 -4.55
CA MET A 57 5.19 5.49 -5.84
C MET A 57 3.77 5.58 -6.40
N LEU A 58 2.80 5.81 -5.52
CA LEU A 58 1.37 5.78 -5.83
C LEU A 58 0.77 7.19 -5.90
N GLY A 59 1.28 8.12 -5.11
CA GLY A 59 0.67 9.44 -4.98
C GLY A 59 1.26 10.28 -3.85
N GLU A 60 0.68 11.46 -3.64
CA GLU A 60 0.92 12.26 -2.44
C GLU A 60 0.23 11.60 -1.26
N SER A 61 0.92 11.45 -0.13
CA SER A 61 0.44 10.69 1.02
C SER A 61 0.23 11.54 2.26
N VAL A 62 -0.85 11.28 2.98
CA VAL A 62 -1.15 11.85 4.30
C VAL A 62 -1.56 10.72 5.22
N TYR A 63 -0.93 10.63 6.39
CA TYR A 63 -1.33 9.71 7.44
C TYR A 63 -2.07 10.47 8.54
N SER A 64 -3.25 9.99 8.93
CA SER A 64 -4.01 10.49 10.07
C SER A 64 -3.99 9.45 11.17
N GLU A 65 -3.25 9.75 12.25
CA GLU A 65 -3.14 8.89 13.43
C GLU A 65 -4.50 8.69 14.11
N ASP A 66 -5.27 9.77 14.29
CA ASP A 66 -6.59 9.73 14.94
C ASP A 66 -7.58 8.80 14.22
N LEU A 67 -7.50 8.74 12.89
CA LEU A 67 -8.37 7.90 12.07
C LEU A 67 -7.72 6.56 11.71
N GLY A 68 -6.43 6.37 12.03
CA GLY A 68 -5.64 5.22 11.62
C GLY A 68 -5.66 4.98 10.11
N VAL A 69 -5.62 6.05 9.30
CA VAL A 69 -5.75 5.94 7.84
C VAL A 69 -4.58 6.60 7.12
N LEU A 70 -3.95 5.82 6.22
CA LEU A 70 -3.05 6.33 5.20
C LEU A 70 -3.87 6.62 3.95
N LEU A 71 -3.93 7.89 3.55
CA LEU A 71 -4.56 8.34 2.32
C LEU A 71 -3.49 8.74 1.33
N ILE A 72 -3.56 8.17 0.12
CA ILE A 72 -2.69 8.49 -0.99
C ILE A 72 -3.56 9.03 -2.14
N ARG A 73 -3.18 10.17 -2.72
CA ARG A 73 -3.91 10.82 -3.82
C ARG A 73 -3.03 10.95 -5.06
N SER A 74 -3.60 10.67 -6.22
CA SER A 74 -2.98 10.95 -7.52
C SER A 74 -4.08 11.32 -8.52
N ASP A 75 -4.03 12.54 -9.05
CA ASP A 75 -5.01 13.06 -10.00
C ASP A 75 -6.48 12.85 -9.53
N ALA A 76 -7.27 12.07 -10.27
CA ALA A 76 -8.65 11.73 -9.96
C ALA A 76 -8.80 10.39 -9.19
N SER A 77 -7.70 9.87 -8.63
CA SER A 77 -7.64 8.58 -7.94
C SER A 77 -7.16 8.71 -6.50
N SER A 78 -7.58 7.77 -5.66
CA SER A 78 -7.08 7.68 -4.29
C SER A 78 -6.98 6.25 -3.79
N VAL A 79 -6.04 6.02 -2.87
CA VAL A 79 -5.86 4.78 -2.14
C VAL A 79 -5.98 5.10 -0.66
N LYS A 80 -6.82 4.36 0.06
CA LYS A 80 -6.98 4.46 1.52
C LYS A 80 -6.61 3.11 2.13
N ILE A 81 -5.67 3.12 3.06
CA ILE A 81 -5.26 1.95 3.83
C ILE A 81 -5.54 2.24 5.29
N PHE A 82 -6.41 1.45 5.90
CA PHE A 82 -6.83 1.61 7.28
C PHE A 82 -6.02 0.67 8.18
N SER A 83 -5.77 1.09 9.42
CA SER A 83 -5.08 0.29 10.46
C SER A 83 -5.83 -1.01 10.80
N SER A 84 -7.13 -1.08 10.50
CA SER A 84 -7.96 -2.28 10.59
C SER A 84 -7.70 -3.30 9.48
N GLY A 85 -6.80 -2.99 8.54
CA GLY A 85 -6.51 -3.82 7.37
C GLY A 85 -7.47 -3.62 6.20
N HIS A 86 -8.49 -2.77 6.30
CA HIS A 86 -9.30 -2.41 5.13
C HIS A 86 -8.48 -1.59 4.13
N ILE A 87 -8.67 -1.84 2.83
CA ILE A 87 -8.12 -1.02 1.75
C ILE A 87 -9.24 -0.63 0.77
N SER A 88 -9.26 0.63 0.35
CA SER A 88 -10.19 1.15 -0.65
C SER A 88 -9.43 1.95 -1.70
N VAL A 89 -9.61 1.60 -2.96
CA VAL A 89 -8.97 2.23 -4.12
C VAL A 89 -10.07 2.80 -5.01
N ASN A 90 -10.06 4.10 -5.21
CA ASN A 90 -10.99 4.80 -6.09
C ASN A 90 -10.26 5.34 -7.31
N ALA A 91 -10.87 5.20 -8.49
CA ALA A 91 -10.40 5.77 -9.75
C ALA A 91 -11.58 6.11 -10.67
N PRO A 92 -11.37 6.86 -11.78
CA PRO A 92 -12.43 7.23 -12.71
C PRO A 92 -13.14 6.04 -13.40
N GLY A 93 -12.43 4.92 -13.59
CA GLY A 93 -12.95 3.74 -14.28
C GLY A 93 -12.49 2.43 -13.65
N LYS A 94 -13.11 1.35 -14.10
CA LYS A 94 -12.87 -0.03 -13.64
C LYS A 94 -11.42 -0.43 -13.87
N ASP A 95 -10.91 -0.21 -15.08
CA ASP A 95 -9.56 -0.61 -15.50
C ASP A 95 -8.46 0.18 -14.77
N GLU A 96 -8.69 1.47 -14.53
CA GLU A 96 -7.80 2.32 -13.75
C GLU A 96 -7.79 1.91 -12.28
N ALA A 97 -8.94 1.57 -11.70
CA ALA A 97 -9.03 1.08 -10.33
C ALA A 97 -8.32 -0.26 -10.17
N LEU A 98 -8.50 -1.18 -11.13
CA LEU A 98 -7.82 -2.48 -11.21
C LEU A 98 -6.30 -2.31 -11.23
N SER A 99 -5.82 -1.50 -12.17
CA SER A 99 -4.38 -1.23 -12.34
C SER A 99 -3.78 -0.58 -11.09
N LEU A 100 -4.50 0.36 -10.47
CA LEU A 100 -4.06 1.04 -9.25
C LEU A 100 -4.07 0.10 -8.03
N PHE A 101 -5.07 -0.77 -7.90
CA PHE A 101 -5.11 -1.77 -6.83
C PHE A 101 -3.96 -2.76 -6.96
N GLU A 102 -3.70 -3.28 -8.18
CA GLU A 102 -2.58 -4.18 -8.44
C GLU A 102 -1.23 -3.50 -8.17
N ASN A 103 -1.02 -2.27 -8.64
CA ASN A 103 0.19 -1.52 -8.34
C ASN A 103 0.36 -1.30 -6.84
N THR A 104 -0.72 -0.97 -6.12
CA THR A 104 -0.71 -0.84 -4.67
C THR A 104 -0.29 -2.14 -4.00
N ALA A 105 -0.90 -3.27 -4.38
CA ALA A 105 -0.54 -4.59 -3.86
C ALA A 105 0.95 -4.90 -4.07
N LYS A 106 1.49 -4.60 -5.26
CA LYS A 106 2.92 -4.74 -5.58
C LYS A 106 3.81 -3.87 -4.68
N GLN A 107 3.42 -2.63 -4.38
CA GLN A 107 4.17 -1.78 -3.45
C GLN A 107 4.14 -2.33 -2.01
N LEU A 108 2.97 -2.78 -1.54
CA LEU A 108 2.80 -3.28 -0.18
C LEU A 108 3.61 -4.57 0.07
N ILE A 109 3.58 -5.53 -0.86
CA ILE A 109 4.44 -6.72 -0.73
C ILE A 109 5.92 -6.35 -0.85
N ARG A 110 6.26 -5.37 -1.71
CA ARG A 110 7.64 -4.93 -1.90
C ARG A 110 8.23 -4.37 -0.62
N VAL A 111 7.50 -3.53 0.12
CA VAL A 111 7.99 -3.02 1.41
C VAL A 111 8.11 -4.15 2.43
N LYS A 112 7.16 -5.10 2.42
CA LYS A 112 7.14 -6.21 3.39
C LYS A 112 8.21 -7.27 3.21
N LYS A 113 8.54 -7.58 1.96
CA LYS A 113 9.49 -8.65 1.62
C LYS A 113 10.81 -8.08 1.06
N CYS A 114 11.07 -6.79 1.23
CA CYS A 114 12.31 -6.17 0.76
C CYS A 114 13.52 -6.85 1.40
N THR A 115 14.43 -7.37 0.56
CA THR A 115 15.68 -8.00 1.00
C THR A 115 16.87 -7.05 1.02
N LYS A 116 16.62 -5.74 0.79
CA LYS A 116 17.65 -4.69 0.70
C LYS A 116 18.77 -4.98 -0.32
N CYS A 117 18.46 -5.68 -1.43
CA CYS A 117 19.47 -6.06 -2.43
C CYS A 117 20.13 -4.89 -3.19
N GLY A 118 19.60 -3.67 -3.10
CA GLY A 118 20.22 -2.47 -3.67
C GLY A 118 20.04 -2.26 -5.18
N VAL A 119 19.38 -3.17 -5.92
CA VAL A 119 19.13 -2.99 -7.37
C VAL A 119 18.37 -1.69 -7.65
N CYS A 120 17.36 -1.41 -6.84
CA CYS A 120 16.52 -0.21 -6.96
C CYS A 120 17.33 1.10 -6.80
N LEU A 121 18.37 1.12 -5.95
CA LEU A 121 19.24 2.29 -5.76
C LEU A 121 19.96 2.66 -7.06
N LYS A 122 20.46 1.66 -7.78
CA LYS A 122 21.25 1.87 -9.01
C LYS A 122 20.41 2.33 -10.20
N VAL A 123 19.15 1.93 -10.26
CA VAL A 123 18.27 2.20 -11.41
C VAL A 123 17.39 3.43 -11.21
N CYS A 124 17.30 3.98 -9.99
CA CYS A 124 16.48 5.15 -9.71
C CYS A 124 17.16 6.41 -10.26
N PRO A 125 16.62 7.07 -11.29
CA PRO A 125 17.25 8.25 -11.89
C PRO A 125 17.19 9.47 -10.97
N ALA A 126 16.25 9.50 -10.03
CA ALA A 126 16.06 10.60 -9.08
C ALA A 126 16.83 10.39 -7.76
N GLY A 127 17.45 9.23 -7.54
CA GLY A 127 18.05 8.90 -6.25
C GLY A 127 17.05 8.72 -5.10
N ALA A 128 15.77 8.49 -5.41
CA ALA A 128 14.65 8.56 -4.47
C ALA A 128 14.53 7.43 -3.42
N ILE A 129 15.54 6.58 -3.26
CA ILE A 129 15.39 5.32 -2.54
C ILE A 129 16.41 5.22 -1.42
N THR A 130 15.92 4.92 -0.23
CA THR A 130 16.73 4.60 0.96
C THR A 130 16.41 3.17 1.38
N LEU A 131 17.43 2.41 1.82
CA LEU A 131 17.26 1.03 2.31
C LEU A 131 17.57 0.87 3.81
N GLU A 132 18.09 1.91 4.47
CA GLU A 132 18.40 1.91 5.89
C GLU A 132 17.61 3.00 6.63
N PRO A 133 16.88 2.66 7.72
CA PRO A 133 16.78 1.34 8.34
C PRO A 133 15.90 0.33 7.55
N HIS A 134 15.07 0.82 6.63
CA HIS A 134 14.16 0.03 5.81
C HIS A 134 13.99 0.67 4.42
N LEU A 135 13.35 -0.05 3.49
CA LEU A 135 12.97 0.54 2.21
C LEU A 135 12.09 1.77 2.43
N LEU A 136 12.50 2.92 1.91
CA LEU A 136 11.77 4.17 1.89
C LEU A 136 11.91 4.81 0.50
N ILE A 137 10.83 5.35 -0.03
CA ILE A 137 10.77 6.09 -1.28
C ILE A 137 10.48 7.55 -0.96
N GLY A 138 11.45 8.41 -1.23
CA GLY A 138 11.39 9.84 -0.95
C GLY A 138 10.47 10.62 -1.89
N GLU A 139 10.27 11.90 -1.58
CA GLU A 139 9.39 12.82 -2.30
C GLU A 139 9.91 13.17 -3.71
N GLU A 140 11.22 13.03 -3.93
CA GLU A 140 11.90 13.18 -5.21
C GLU A 140 11.54 12.06 -6.22
N CYS A 141 10.71 11.09 -5.81
CA CYS A 141 10.23 10.02 -6.68
C CYS A 141 9.41 10.56 -7.87
N ALA A 142 9.99 10.48 -9.07
CA ALA A 142 9.31 10.80 -10.32
C ALA A 142 8.32 9.71 -10.81
N ARG A 143 8.00 8.70 -9.98
CA ARG A 143 7.06 7.60 -10.28
C ARG A 143 7.32 6.85 -11.60
N CYS A 144 8.58 6.79 -12.04
CA CYS A 144 8.96 6.24 -13.34
C CYS A 144 8.94 4.71 -13.46
N GLY A 145 8.66 3.96 -12.39
CA GLY A 145 8.53 2.49 -12.43
C GLY A 145 9.83 1.68 -12.50
N LYS A 146 10.98 2.26 -12.89
CA LYS A 146 12.25 1.52 -13.07
C LYS A 146 12.69 0.66 -11.88
N CYS A 147 12.42 1.11 -10.65
CA CYS A 147 12.76 0.36 -9.45
C CYS A 147 11.89 -0.89 -9.24
N MET A 148 10.72 -0.95 -9.86
CA MET A 148 9.81 -2.10 -9.84
C MET A 148 10.24 -3.16 -10.85
N GLU A 149 10.68 -2.77 -12.05
CA GLU A 149 11.11 -3.66 -13.12
C GLU A 149 12.24 -4.61 -12.69
N GLY A 150 13.22 -4.10 -11.93
CA GLY A 150 14.34 -4.88 -11.42
C GLY A 150 14.09 -5.58 -10.07
N CYS A 151 12.92 -5.38 -9.44
CA CYS A 151 12.67 -5.88 -8.10
C CYS A 151 12.26 -7.37 -8.13
N VAL A 152 13.05 -8.22 -7.47
CA VAL A 152 12.76 -9.67 -7.39
C VAL A 152 11.45 -9.97 -6.67
N VAL A 153 11.08 -9.20 -5.64
CA VAL A 153 9.82 -9.38 -4.92
C VAL A 153 8.63 -9.12 -5.83
N VAL A 154 8.68 -8.04 -6.61
CA VAL A 154 7.64 -7.66 -7.56
C VAL A 154 7.58 -8.67 -8.71
N LYS A 155 8.73 -9.13 -9.21
CA LYS A 155 8.80 -10.13 -10.29
C LYS A 155 8.12 -11.46 -9.91
N TYR A 156 8.16 -11.83 -8.65
CA TYR A 156 7.53 -13.06 -8.14
C TYR A 156 6.19 -12.79 -7.44
N PHE A 157 5.59 -11.60 -7.63
CA PHE A 157 4.33 -11.18 -7.01
C PHE A 157 3.25 -12.28 -7.07
N ASP A 158 2.94 -12.81 -8.26
CA ASP A 158 1.89 -13.83 -8.45
C ASP A 158 2.16 -15.14 -7.69
N ARG A 159 3.44 -15.49 -7.51
CA ARG A 159 3.85 -16.69 -6.77
C ARG A 159 3.83 -16.47 -5.26
N ILE A 160 4.14 -15.25 -4.83
CA ILE A 160 4.15 -14.87 -3.41
C ILE A 160 2.71 -14.68 -2.92
N LEU A 161 1.84 -14.12 -3.75
CA LEU A 161 0.44 -13.85 -3.44
C LEU A 161 -0.49 -14.73 -4.28
N THR A 162 -0.45 -16.03 -4.04
CA THR A 162 -1.30 -17.02 -4.73
C THR A 162 -2.80 -16.78 -4.57
N ARG A 163 -3.20 -16.02 -3.53
CA ARG A 163 -4.58 -15.61 -3.24
C ARG A 163 -4.95 -14.23 -3.78
N PHE A 164 -4.02 -13.52 -4.41
CA PHE A 164 -4.37 -12.31 -5.15
C PHE A 164 -5.07 -12.73 -6.43
N ARG A 165 -6.38 -12.91 -6.34
CA ARG A 165 -7.26 -13.08 -7.49
C ARG A 165 -8.16 -11.87 -7.55
N ILE A 166 -8.02 -11.11 -8.62
CA ILE A 166 -9.02 -10.13 -8.99
C ILE A 166 -10.12 -10.88 -9.74
N GLU A 167 -10.99 -11.57 -9.02
CA GLU A 167 -12.23 -12.11 -9.61
C GLU A 167 -13.19 -10.93 -9.71
N VAL A 168 -13.15 -10.23 -10.86
CA VAL A 168 -14.16 -9.23 -11.18
C VAL A 168 -15.30 -9.99 -11.84
N GLU A 169 -16.36 -10.28 -11.09
CA GLU A 169 -17.62 -10.67 -11.71
C GLU A 169 -18.11 -9.46 -12.53
N ASP A 170 -18.31 -9.67 -13.84
CA ASP A 170 -18.95 -8.71 -14.75
C ASP A 170 -20.46 -8.61 -14.50
#